data_AF-A0A7C1M0Z1-F1
#
_entry.id   AF-A0A7C1M0Z1-F1
#
_cell.length_a   1.000
_cell.length_b   1.000
_cell.length_c   1.000
_cell.angle_alpha   90.00
_cell.angle_beta   90.00
_cell.angle_gamma   90.00
#
_symmetry.space_group_name_H-M   'P 1'
#
loop_
_entity.id
_entity.type
_entity.pdbx_description
1 polymer ?
#
loop_
_entity_poly.entity_id
_entity_poly.type
_entity_poly.pdbx_seq_one_letter_code
_entity_poly.pdbx_strand_id
1 'polypeptide(L)' 'GMHAAPTVQGGELMLSTKDGKLMVEDGQGNVATVIQADVMQSNGVVHVIDTVLMPGM' A
#
# COMPACT_ATOMS: atom_id res chain seq x y z
N GLY A 1 -4.09 -1.55 13.21
CA GLY A 1 -4.91 -2.70 12.76
C GLY A 1 -4.57 -3.01 11.32
N MET A 2 -5.13 -4.09 10.78
CA MET A 2 -5.03 -4.36 9.34
C MET A 2 -6.27 -3.76 8.65
N HIS A 3 -6.06 -3.02 7.57
CA HIS A 3 -7.10 -2.29 6.84
C HIS A 3 -7.08 -2.70 5.37
N ALA A 4 -8.19 -3.23 4.86
CA ALA A 4 -8.32 -3.54 3.44
C ALA A 4 -8.54 -2.27 2.62
N ALA A 5 -7.83 -2.15 1.51
CA ALA A 5 -7.93 -1.06 0.54
C ALA A 5 -8.23 -1.63 -0.86
N PRO A 6 -9.44 -1.42 -1.40
CA PRO A 6 -9.78 -1.92 -2.73
C PRO A 6 -9.01 -1.15 -3.80
N THR A 7 -8.50 -1.88 -4.79
CA THR A 7 -7.78 -1.33 -5.94
C THR A 7 -8.71 -1.17 -7.14
N VAL A 8 -8.34 -0.28 -8.06
CA VAL A 8 -9.08 -0.08 -9.32
C VAL A 8 -9.08 -1.33 -10.21
N GLN A 9 -8.10 -2.22 -10.05
CA GLN A 9 -8.01 -3.48 -10.80
C GLN A 9 -8.97 -4.55 -10.26
N GLY A 10 -9.56 -4.34 -9.07
CA GLY A 10 -10.56 -5.24 -8.46
C GLY A 10 -10.02 -6.08 -7.31
N GLY A 11 -8.69 -6.19 -7.14
CA GLY A 11 -8.08 -6.81 -5.97
C GLY A 11 -8.03 -5.88 -4.75
N GLU A 12 -7.64 -6.43 -3.59
CA GLU A 12 -7.46 -5.69 -2.33
C GLU A 12 -5.98 -5.63 -1.93
N LEU A 13 -5.57 -4.51 -1.34
CA LEU A 13 -4.29 -4.36 -0.63
C LEU A 13 -4.55 -4.33 0.87
N MET A 14 -3.71 -5.00 1.65
CA MET A 14 -3.83 -4.98 3.12
C MET A 14 -2.82 -3.99 3.70
N LEU A 15 -3.34 -2.94 4.33
CA LEU A 15 -2.55 -1.90 4.96
C LEU A 15 -2.39 -2.21 6.45
N SER A 16 -1.17 -2.12 6.97
CA SER A 16 -0.91 -2.28 8.40
C SER A 16 0.18 -1.32 8.86
N THR A 17 0.23 -1.00 10.15
CA THR A 17 1.29 -0.17 10.71
C THR A 17 2.20 -1.04 11.55
N LYS A 18 3.50 -1.02 11.24
CA LYS A 18 4.53 -1.74 11.98
C LYS A 18 5.67 -0.78 12.30
N ASP A 19 6.03 -0.68 13.58
CA ASP A 19 7.14 0.17 14.07
C ASP A 19 7.03 1.64 13.62
N GLY A 20 5.80 2.17 13.56
CA GLY A 20 5.52 3.53 13.13
C GLY A 20 5.60 3.76 11.60
N LYS A 21 5.84 2.71 10.81
CA LYS A 21 5.81 2.74 9.35
C LYS A 21 4.56 2.07 8.81
N LEU A 22 4.03 2.62 7.72
CA LEU A 22 2.92 2.00 7.00
C LEU A 22 3.49 0.89 6.10
N MET A 23 2.87 -0.28 6.19
CA MET A 23 3.17 -1.48 5.43
C MET A 23 1.99 -1.77 4.50
N VAL A 24 2.29 -2.17 3.29
CA VAL A 24 1.32 -2.53 2.25
C VAL A 24 1.59 -3.95 1.83
N GLU A 25 0.65 -4.85 2.10
CA GLU A 25 0.70 -6.23 1.64
C GLU A 25 -0.14 -6.38 0.36
N ASP A 26 0.47 -6.96 -0.67
CA ASP A 26 -0.17 -7.19 -1.97
C ASP A 26 -0.94 -8.52 -2.04
N GLY A 27 -1.60 -8.76 -3.17
CA GLY A 27 -2.41 -9.97 -3.38
C GLY A 27 -1.60 -11.27 -3.50
N GLN A 28 -0.27 -11.20 -3.49
CA GLN A 28 0.61 -12.37 -3.43
C GLN A 28 1.28 -12.54 -2.06
N GLY A 29 0.99 -11.66 -1.09
CA GLY A 29 1.57 -11.65 0.23
C GLY A 29 2.94 -10.97 0.32
N ASN A 30 3.38 -10.25 -0.72
CA ASN A 30 4.58 -9.41 -0.62
C ASN A 30 4.26 -8.15 0.18
N VAL A 31 5.19 -7.74 1.05
CA VAL A 31 5.01 -6.56 1.90
C VAL A 31 5.97 -5.46 1.45
N ALA A 32 5.43 -4.32 1.05
CA ALA A 32 6.16 -3.09 0.78
C ALA A 32 6.07 -2.12 1.97
N THR A 33 7.16 -1.42 2.24
CA THR A 33 7.17 -0.36 3.26
C THR A 33 6.96 0.99 2.59
N VAL A 34 6.06 1.80 3.14
CA VAL A 34 5.94 3.21 2.74
C VAL A 34 7.12 3.98 3.32
N ILE A 35 7.97 4.51 2.43
CA ILE A 35 9.16 5.30 2.78
C ILE A 35 8.86 6.81 2.80
N GLN A 36 7.80 7.24 2.10
CA GLN A 36 7.29 8.60 2.14
C GLN A 36 5.78 8.58 1.96
N ALA A 37 5.05 9.07 2.95
CA ALA A 37 3.59 9.18 2.92
C ALA A 37 3.16 10.61 2.54
N ASP A 38 1.88 10.74 2.17
CA ASP A 38 1.19 12.03 2.07
C ASP A 38 1.79 13.05 1.09
N VAL A 39 2.30 12.59 -0.05
CA VAL A 39 2.73 13.49 -1.13
C VAL A 39 1.48 14.03 -1.83
N MET A 40 1.10 15.26 -1.48
CA MET A 40 -0.09 15.92 -1.98
C MET A 40 0.01 16.22 -3.49
N GLN A 41 -1.04 15.87 -4.23
CA GLN A 41 -1.23 16.18 -5.64
C GLN A 41 -2.57 16.89 -5.84
N SER A 42 -2.76 17.54 -6.99
CA SER A 42 -4.00 18.27 -7.30
C SER A 42 -5.24 17.37 -7.37
N ASN A 43 -5.05 16.07 -7.56
CA ASN A 43 -6.08 15.06 -7.78
C ASN A 43 -6.03 13.91 -6.77
N GLY A 44 -5.21 13.99 -5.72
CA GLY A 44 -5.08 12.92 -4.75
C GLY A 44 -3.80 12.98 -3.95
N VAL A 45 -3.37 11.81 -3.48
CA VAL A 45 -2.20 11.65 -2.62
C VAL A 45 -1.36 10.50 -3.14
N VAL A 46 -0.04 10.68 -3.16
CA VAL A 46 0.94 9.64 -3.50
C VAL A 46 1.67 9.18 -2.25
N HIS A 47 1.84 7.87 -2.14
CA HIS A 47 2.68 7.21 -1.15
C HIS A 47 3.81 6.50 -1.89
N VAL A 48 5.05 6.76 -1.50
CA VAL A 48 6.25 6.14 -2.07
C VAL A 48 6.56 4.88 -1.27
N ILE A 49 6.80 3.78 -1.97
CA ILE A 49 7.11 2.47 -1.41
C ILE A 49 8.47 1.97 -1.90
N ASP A 50 9.07 1.04 -1.15
CA ASP A 50 10.38 0.45 -1.45
C ASP A 50 10.34 -0.79 -2.37
N THR A 51 9.16 -1.36 -2.57
CA THR A 51 8.98 -2.66 -3.25
C THR A 51 7.85 -2.59 -4.27
N VAL A 52 8.01 -3.29 -5.40
CA VAL A 52 6.97 -3.38 -6.43
C VAL A 52 5.86 -4.32 -5.95
N LEU A 53 4.60 -3.84 -6.02
CA LEU A 53 3.43 -4.64 -5.70
C LEU A 53 3.04 -5.51 -6.90
N MET A 54 2.72 -6.76 -6.63
CA MET A 54 2.26 -7.72 -7.63
C MET A 54 0.75 -7.93 -7.47
N PRO A 55 -0.01 -7.96 -8.58
CA PRO A 55 -1.44 -8.25 -8.51
C PRO A 55 -1.67 -9.66 -7.98
N GLY A 56 -2.67 -9.80 -7.10
CA GLY A 56 -3.25 -11.10 -6.77
C GLY A 56 -4.00 -11.66 -7.98
N MET A 57 -4.02 -12.99 -8.11
CA MET A 57 -4.84 -13.68 -9.13
C MET A 57 -6.32 -13.68 -8.75
#